data_AF-A0A120K257-F1
#
_entry.id   AF-A0A120K257-F1
#
_cell.length_a   1.000
_cell.length_b   1.000
_cell.length_c   1.000
_cell.angle_alpha   90.00
_cell.angle_beta   90.00
_cell.angle_gamma   90.00
#
_symmetry.space_group_name_H-M   'P 1'
#
loop_
_entity.id
_entity.type
_entity.pdbx_description
1 polymer ?
#
loop_
_entity_poly.entity_id
_entity_poly.type
_entity_poly.pdbx_seq_one_letter_code
_entity_poly.pdbx_strand_id
1 'polypeptide(L)'
;MSIAAYLIVAFVVFFIVVSLPFISGIASYKINVSNGLGDKKHKSTDGKKLVEFQLSKGADLQRKHYDIDGKTGLKRRNIRKVDSNISSYDYDIEELIAEDEKMEQEENDRRYEQFKGKENERVEDLA
;
A
#
# COMPACT_ATOMS: atom_id res chain seq x y z
N MET A 1 -11.34 -14.15 36.84
CA MET A 1 -10.93 -12.75 37.09
C MET A 1 -12.11 -11.99 37.68
N SER A 2 -11.88 -11.06 38.60
CA SER A 2 -12.97 -10.31 39.24
C SER A 2 -13.66 -9.38 38.24
N ILE A 3 -14.97 -9.20 38.37
CA ILE A 3 -15.75 -8.29 37.51
C ILE A 3 -15.19 -6.85 37.54
N ALA A 4 -14.66 -6.44 38.69
CA ALA A 4 -13.96 -5.17 38.86
C ALA A 4 -12.74 -5.02 37.92
N ALA A 5 -11.97 -6.08 37.70
CA ALA A 5 -10.83 -6.03 36.78
C ALA A 5 -11.27 -5.78 35.33
N TYR A 6 -12.36 -6.41 34.89
CA TYR A 6 -12.92 -6.17 33.56
C TYR A 6 -13.46 -4.75 33.39
N LEU A 7 -14.12 -4.19 34.41
CA LEU A 7 -14.62 -2.82 34.37
C LEU A 7 -13.48 -1.79 34.29
N ILE A 8 -12.38 -2.02 35.02
CA ILE A 8 -11.20 -1.15 34.97
C ILE A 8 -10.57 -1.18 33.56
N VAL A 9 -10.37 -2.38 33.00
CA VAL A 9 -9.81 -2.53 31.65
C VAL A 9 -10.72 -1.89 30.60
N ALA A 10 -12.03 -2.11 30.68
CA ALA A 10 -13.00 -1.50 29.78
C ALA A 10 -12.97 0.03 29.86
N PHE A 11 -12.83 0.60 31.05
CA PHE A 11 -12.75 2.04 31.24
C PHE A 11 -11.45 2.63 30.64
N VAL A 12 -10.32 1.95 30.80
CA VAL A 12 -9.04 2.35 30.20
C VAL A 12 -9.12 2.33 28.67
N VAL A 13 -9.66 1.26 28.09
CA VAL A 13 -9.84 1.15 26.63
C VAL A 13 -10.77 2.25 26.12
N PHE A 14 -11.89 2.49 26.81
CA PHE A 14 -12.82 3.56 26.47
C PHE A 14 -12.14 4.93 26.47
N PHE A 15 -11.35 5.24 27.50
CA PHE A 15 -10.65 6.52 27.61
C PHE A 15 -9.64 6.74 26.46
N ILE A 16 -8.93 5.69 26.05
CA ILE A 16 -8.00 5.75 24.91
C ILE A 16 -8.75 6.05 23.60
N VAL A 17 -9.86 5.34 23.34
CA VAL A 17 -10.66 5.54 22.13
C VAL A 17 -11.23 6.96 22.06
N VAL A 18 -11.69 7.50 23.18
CA VAL A 18 -12.26 8.85 23.27
C VAL A 18 -11.18 9.93 23.14
N SER A 19 -9.98 9.70 23.66
CA SER A 19 -8.88 10.68 23.62
C SER A 19 -8.14 10.72 22.28
N LEU A 20 -8.12 9.61 21.52
CA LEU A 20 -7.50 9.52 20.20
C LEU A 20 -7.88 10.67 19.24
N PRO A 21 -9.16 11.01 18.98
CA PRO A 21 -9.51 12.09 18.05
C PRO A 21 -9.00 13.48 18.48
N PHE A 22 -8.84 13.73 19.78
CA PHE A 22 -8.33 15.00 20.30
C PHE A 22 -6.81 15.13 20.13
N ILE A 23 -6.07 14.03 20.26
CA ILE A 23 -4.62 14.00 20.05
C ILE A 23 -4.27 13.90 18.56
N SER A 24 -5.11 13.21 17.77
CA SER A 24 -4.80 12.85 16.39
C SER A 24 -4.72 14.06 15.45
N GLY A 25 -5.17 15.26 15.86
CA GLY A 25 -4.93 16.49 15.09
C GLY A 25 -5.57 16.51 13.70
N ILE A 26 -6.46 15.56 13.39
CA ILE A 26 -7.08 15.37 12.07
C ILE A 26 -8.01 16.54 11.70
N ALA A 27 -8.41 17.38 12.65
CA ALA A 27 -9.44 18.40 12.45
C ALA A 27 -8.93 19.84 12.17
N SER A 28 -7.64 20.09 11.93
CA SER A 28 -7.16 21.45 11.63
C SER A 28 -6.88 21.67 10.13
N TYR A 29 -7.90 21.50 9.29
CA TYR A 29 -7.86 21.94 7.91
C TYR A 29 -8.18 23.45 7.84
N LYS A 30 -7.16 24.30 7.93
CA LYS A 30 -7.30 25.73 7.63
C LYS A 30 -7.40 25.90 6.11
N ILE A 31 -8.62 26.02 5.59
CA ILE A 31 -8.85 26.45 4.21
C ILE A 31 -8.55 27.95 4.13
N ASN A 32 -7.31 28.29 3.80
CA ASN A 32 -7.01 29.63 3.31
C ASN A 32 -7.44 29.67 1.84
N VAL A 33 -8.68 30.09 1.59
CA VAL A 33 -9.10 30.50 0.24
C VAL A 33 -8.42 31.83 -0.05
N SER A 34 -7.20 31.79 -0.59
CA SER A 34 -6.59 32.99 -1.16
C SER A 34 -7.36 33.32 -2.43
N ASN A 35 -8.32 34.25 -2.34
CA ASN A 35 -8.94 34.87 -3.50
C ASN A 35 -7.84 35.58 -4.29
N GLY A 36 -7.37 34.91 -5.34
CA GLY A 36 -6.40 35.44 -6.27
C GLY A 36 -7.05 36.50 -7.14
N LEU A 37 -6.98 37.76 -6.71
CA LEU A 37 -7.21 38.93 -7.55
C LEU A 37 -6.18 39.99 -7.18
N GLY A 38 -5.23 40.17 -8.11
CA GLY A 38 -4.70 41.46 -8.51
C GLY A 38 -4.28 42.47 -7.43
N ASP A 39 -2.96 42.56 -7.30
CA ASP A 39 -2.21 43.79 -7.59
C ASP A 39 -2.05 44.87 -6.49
N LYS A 40 -0.84 45.42 -6.52
CA LYS A 40 -0.33 46.69 -5.94
C LYS A 40 0.09 46.76 -4.46
N LYS A 41 1.43 46.90 -4.34
CA LYS A 41 2.19 47.70 -3.36
C LYS A 41 1.32 48.53 -2.40
N HIS A 42 1.42 48.25 -1.11
CA HIS A 42 1.49 49.32 -0.10
C HIS A 42 2.43 48.90 1.03
N LYS A 43 3.40 49.77 1.27
CA LYS A 43 4.31 49.77 2.40
C LYS A 43 3.51 50.32 3.60
N SER A 44 3.22 49.50 4.59
CA SER A 44 2.81 49.98 5.91
C SER A 44 3.32 49.04 6.98
N THR A 45 4.22 49.59 7.77
CA THR A 45 4.59 49.21 9.12
C THR A 45 3.37 48.83 9.95
N ASP A 46 3.26 47.58 10.35
CA ASP A 46 2.81 47.26 11.71
C ASP A 46 3.25 45.86 12.13
N GLY A 47 3.62 45.74 13.39
CA GLY A 47 4.40 44.63 13.95
C GLY A 47 3.68 43.29 13.91
N LYS A 48 4.19 42.35 13.10
CA LYS A 48 4.06 40.92 13.37
C LYS A 48 5.40 40.28 13.08
N LYS A 49 6.04 39.72 14.13
CA LYS A 49 7.25 38.92 14.02
C LYS A 49 6.97 37.77 13.05
N LEU A 50 7.39 37.94 11.80
CA LEU A 50 7.54 36.86 10.84
C LEU A 50 8.56 35.89 11.43
N VAL A 51 8.11 34.68 11.77
CA VAL A 51 9.03 33.57 11.99
C VAL A 51 9.57 33.20 10.62
N GLU A 52 10.73 33.75 10.30
CA GLU A 52 11.51 33.38 9.13
C GLU A 52 12.02 31.96 9.35
N PHE A 53 11.37 30.98 8.73
CA PHE A 53 11.87 29.62 8.69
C PHE A 53 13.12 29.62 7.79
N GLN A 54 14.29 29.79 8.42
CA GLN A 54 15.56 29.45 7.78
C GLN A 54 15.62 27.93 7.64
N LEU A 55 15.13 27.45 6.50
CA LEU A 55 15.33 26.07 6.09
C LEU A 55 16.85 25.90 5.89
N SER A 56 17.49 25.18 6.81
CA SER A 56 18.91 24.88 6.76
C SER A 56 19.23 24.24 5.41
N LYS A 57 20.14 24.91 4.68
CA LYS A 57 20.74 24.42 3.44
C LYS A 57 21.22 22.97 3.66
N GLY A 58 20.56 22.00 3.05
CA GLY A 58 20.96 20.60 3.17
C GLY A 58 19.99 19.58 2.61
N ALA A 59 18.70 19.92 2.45
CA ALA A 59 17.79 19.07 1.70
C ALA A 59 17.80 19.51 0.24
N ASP A 60 18.53 18.76 -0.59
CA ASP A 60 18.49 18.87 -2.04
C ASP A 60 17.09 18.45 -2.51
N LEU A 61 16.15 19.40 -2.41
CA LEU A 61 14.79 19.28 -2.91
C LEU A 61 14.90 19.23 -4.43
N GLN A 62 15.10 18.02 -4.96
CA GLN A 62 14.81 17.73 -6.35
C GLN A 62 13.42 18.28 -6.63
N ARG A 63 13.36 19.43 -7.32
CA ARG A 63 12.11 20.09 -7.66
C ARG A 63 11.34 19.13 -8.57
N LYS A 64 10.43 18.35 -7.99
CA LYS A 64 9.54 17.50 -8.75
C LYS A 64 8.71 18.43 -9.64
N HIS A 65 9.04 18.43 -10.93
CA HIS A 65 8.30 19.19 -11.92
C HIS A 65 6.93 18.51 -12.04
N TYR A 66 5.87 19.21 -11.65
CA TYR A 66 4.50 18.75 -11.84
C TYR A 66 3.93 19.44 -13.06
N ASP A 67 3.32 18.67 -13.96
CA ASP A 67 2.51 19.24 -15.03
C ASP A 67 1.21 19.81 -14.46
N ILE A 68 1.02 21.10 -14.69
CA ILE A 68 -0.21 21.83 -14.33
C ILE A 68 -1.08 21.87 -15.58
N ASP A 69 -2.36 21.53 -15.46
CA ASP A 69 -3.29 21.62 -16.58
C ASP A 69 -3.57 23.09 -16.92
N GLY A 70 -3.26 23.51 -18.15
CA GLY A 70 -3.41 24.90 -18.60
C GLY A 70 -4.86 25.41 -18.62
N LYS A 71 -5.86 24.52 -18.64
CA LYS A 71 -7.28 24.90 -18.58
C LYS A 71 -7.80 25.09 -17.16
N THR A 72 -7.36 24.26 -16.22
CA THR A 72 -7.92 24.21 -14.85
C THR A 72 -6.97 24.74 -13.79
N GLY A 73 -5.67 24.90 -14.09
CA GLY A 73 -4.64 25.31 -13.14
C GLY A 73 -4.36 24.26 -12.05
N LEU A 74 -4.99 23.09 -12.14
CA LEU A 74 -4.85 22.02 -11.16
C LEU A 74 -3.65 21.14 -11.52
N LYS A 75 -2.96 20.67 -10.48
CA LYS A 75 -1.89 19.68 -10.60
C LYS A 75 -2.45 18.41 -11.23
N ARG A 76 -1.89 18.00 -12.38
CA ARG A 76 -2.27 16.74 -13.01
C ARG A 76 -1.87 15.59 -12.09
N ARG A 77 -2.85 14.72 -11.79
CA ARG A 77 -2.54 13.43 -11.16
C ARG A 77 -1.67 12.68 -12.16
N ASN A 78 -0.49 12.23 -11.71
CA ASN A 78 0.41 11.45 -12.55
C ASN A 78 -0.25 10.06 -12.73
N ILE A 79 -1.17 9.96 -13.69
CA ILE A 79 -1.77 8.69 -14.08
C ILE A 79 -0.62 7.94 -14.73
N ARG A 80 -0.08 6.96 -13.99
CA ARG A 80 0.94 6.03 -14.47
C ARG A 80 0.48 5.60 -15.87
N LYS A 81 1.29 5.86 -16.89
CA LYS A 81 1.01 5.42 -18.25
C LYS A 81 0.83 3.91 -18.17
N VAL A 82 -0.41 3.46 -18.31
CA VAL A 82 -0.71 2.04 -18.46
C VAL A 82 0.01 1.64 -19.73
N ASP A 83 0.87 0.63 -19.64
CA ASP A 83 1.58 0.12 -20.80
C ASP A 83 0.53 -0.25 -21.85
N SER A 84 0.73 0.20 -23.08
CA SER A 84 -0.22 -0.04 -24.17
C SER A 84 -0.34 -1.53 -24.50
N ASN A 85 0.63 -2.33 -24.05
CA ASN A 85 0.60 -3.76 -24.24
C ASN A 85 -0.09 -4.46 -23.07
N ILE A 86 -1.40 -4.64 -23.16
CA ILE A 86 -2.21 -5.34 -22.15
C ILE A 86 -1.83 -6.83 -22.09
N SER A 87 -1.36 -7.40 -23.20
CA SER A 87 -1.07 -8.83 -23.29
C SER A 87 0.23 -9.23 -22.59
N SER A 88 1.00 -8.28 -22.04
CA SER A 88 2.16 -8.62 -21.19
C SER A 88 1.77 -9.29 -19.86
N TYR A 89 0.48 -9.31 -19.54
CA TYR A 89 -0.09 -9.94 -18.36
C TYR A 89 -0.93 -11.18 -18.69
N ASP A 90 -1.02 -11.56 -19.97
CA ASP A 90 -1.68 -12.78 -20.37
C ASP A 90 -0.70 -13.94 -20.10
N TYR A 91 -1.12 -14.89 -19.28
CA TYR A 91 -0.36 -16.11 -19.03
C TYR A 91 -0.53 -17.06 -20.23
N ASP A 92 0.56 -17.68 -20.67
CA ASP A 92 0.51 -18.70 -21.70
C ASP A 92 -0.11 -19.97 -21.12
N ILE A 93 -1.39 -20.19 -21.43
CA ILE A 93 -2.17 -21.32 -20.91
C ILE A 93 -1.51 -22.65 -21.30
N GLU A 94 -0.90 -22.72 -22.48
CA GLU A 94 -0.14 -23.90 -22.94
C GLU A 94 1.08 -24.19 -22.06
N GLU A 95 1.78 -23.16 -21.58
CA GLU A 95 2.92 -23.31 -20.66
C GLU A 95 2.45 -23.89 -19.32
N LEU A 96 1.33 -23.40 -18.80
CA LEU A 96 0.74 -23.88 -17.55
C LEU A 96 0.28 -25.35 -17.65
N ILE A 97 -0.38 -25.71 -18.75
CA ILE A 97 -0.82 -27.10 -18.98
C ILE A 97 0.39 -28.04 -19.07
N ALA A 98 1.44 -27.63 -19.78
CA ALA A 98 2.65 -28.45 -19.91
C ALA A 98 3.39 -28.62 -18.57
N GLU A 99 3.40 -27.60 -17.71
CA GLU A 99 3.96 -27.69 -16.36
C GLU A 99 3.18 -28.69 -15.49
N ASP A 100 1.85 -28.64 -15.54
CA ASP A 100 0.96 -29.56 -14.81
C ASP A 100 1.13 -31.02 -15.28
N GLU A 101 1.11 -31.27 -16.60
CA GLU A 101 1.28 -32.61 -17.16
C GLU A 101 2.63 -33.24 -16.78
N LYS A 102 3.69 -32.42 -16.76
CA LYS A 102 5.03 -32.87 -16.38
C LYS A 102 5.08 -33.27 -14.90
N MET A 103 4.48 -32.48 -14.01
CA MET A 103 4.43 -32.84 -12.59
C MET A 103 3.65 -34.14 -12.35
N GLU A 104 2.53 -34.33 -13.05
CA GLU A 104 1.73 -35.54 -12.94
C GLU A 104 2.50 -36.79 -13.43
N GLN A 105 3.25 -36.66 -14.54
CA GLN A 105 4.11 -37.73 -15.03
C GLN A 105 5.18 -38.11 -14.01
N GLU A 106 5.88 -37.13 -13.44
CA GLU A 106 6.91 -37.38 -12.42
C GLU A 106 6.33 -38.05 -11.16
N GLU A 107 5.12 -37.68 -10.74
CA GLU A 107 4.45 -38.31 -9.60
C GLU A 107 4.05 -39.76 -9.91
N ASN A 108 3.51 -40.01 -11.11
CA ASN A 108 3.14 -41.35 -11.54
C ASN A 108 4.35 -42.28 -11.68
N ASP A 109 5.48 -41.77 -12.17
CA ASP A 109 6.72 -42.54 -12.25
C ASP A 109 7.25 -42.89 -10.86
N ARG A 110 7.27 -41.93 -9.93
CA ARG A 110 7.63 -42.19 -8.52
C ARG A 110 6.70 -43.20 -7.87
N ARG A 111 5.40 -43.11 -8.15
CA ARG A 111 4.41 -44.07 -7.66
C ARG A 111 4.69 -45.46 -8.23
N TYR A 112 4.94 -45.57 -9.53
CA TYR A 112 5.27 -46.84 -10.18
C TYR A 112 6.53 -47.47 -9.58
N GLU A 113 7.58 -46.68 -9.33
CA GLU A 113 8.80 -47.14 -8.67
C GLU A 113 8.54 -47.68 -7.25
N GLN A 114 7.64 -47.07 -6.47
CA GLN A 114 7.27 -47.56 -5.14
C GLN A 114 6.55 -48.93 -5.15
N PHE A 115 5.87 -49.27 -6.26
CA PHE A 115 5.15 -50.53 -6.41
C PHE A 115 5.93 -51.59 -7.18
N LYS A 116 6.97 -51.21 -7.92
CA LYS A 116 7.85 -52.11 -8.65
C LYS A 116 8.64 -52.99 -7.67
N GLY A 117 8.16 -54.21 -7.45
CA GLY A 117 8.76 -55.21 -6.56
C GLY A 117 7.89 -55.68 -5.39
N LYS A 118 6.82 -54.94 -5.04
CA LYS A 118 5.87 -55.31 -3.96
C LYS A 118 4.76 -56.26 -4.41
N GLU A 119 4.63 -56.52 -5.71
CA GLU A 119 3.70 -57.54 -6.22
C GLU A 119 4.12 -58.97 -5.82
N ASN A 120 5.41 -59.22 -5.62
CA ASN A 120 5.90 -60.54 -5.22
C ASN A 120 5.68 -60.83 -3.72
N GLU A 121 5.78 -59.82 -2.84
CA GLU A 121 5.52 -60.00 -1.39
C GLU A 121 4.07 -60.43 -1.09
N ARG A 122 3.09 -59.92 -1.85
CA ARG A 122 1.67 -60.27 -1.65
C ARG A 122 1.31 -61.69 -2.09
N VAL A 123 2.07 -62.29 -2.98
CA VAL A 123 1.85 -63.68 -3.42
C VAL A 123 2.47 -64.66 -2.44
N GLU A 124 3.59 -64.30 -1.80
CA GLU A 124 4.22 -65.13 -0.76
C GLU A 124 3.44 -65.12 0.56
N ASP A 125 2.76 -64.01 0.93
CA ASP A 125 1.90 -63.96 2.12
C ASP A 125 0.60 -64.81 2.01
N LEU A 126 0.25 -65.27 0.80
CA LEU A 126 -0.96 -66.05 0.51
C LEU A 126 -0.67 -67.54 0.21
N ALA A 127 0.60 -67.96 0.21
CA ALA A 127 1.05 -69.34 -0.05
C ALA A 127 1.44 -70.07 1.24
#